data_AF-A0A3Q0H6K3-F1
#
_entry.id   AF-A0A3Q0H6K3-F1
#
_cell.length_a   1.000
_cell.length_b   1.000
_cell.length_c   1.000
_cell.angle_alpha   90.00
_cell.angle_beta   90.00
_cell.angle_gamma   90.00
#
_symmetry.space_group_name_H-M   'P 1'
#
loop_
_entity.id
_entity.type
_entity.pdbx_description
1 polymer ?
#
loop_
_entity_poly.entity_id
_entity_poly.type
_entity_poly.pdbx_seq_one_letter_code
_entity_poly.pdbx_strand_id
1 'polypeptide(L)'
;MLLEEGFSVTSVDASDKMLKYALKERWERRKEEPFDKWGDQSDHKMALRNIASMVRPGGVMVIDHRNYDHILATGCAPPGKNIYYKSDLTKDITTSVLFVNNKAHMVTLDYTVQVPAQEMEGSPELSKFRLSYYPHCLEAFSELLKNAFQGRCQHSILGDFKPYTPGQEYIPCYFIHVVKKTG
;
A
#
# COMPACT_ATOMS: atom_id res chain seq x y z
N MET A 1 -15.89 12.08 1.98
CA MET A 1 -15.22 11.24 3.01
C MET A 1 -16.27 10.39 3.73
N LEU A 2 -15.94 9.24 4.32
CA LEU A 2 -16.95 8.33 4.92
C LEU A 2 -17.83 8.99 6.01
N LEU A 3 -17.26 9.89 6.83
CA LEU A 3 -18.03 10.63 7.84
C LEU A 3 -19.08 11.56 7.23
N GLU A 4 -18.77 12.19 6.09
CA GLU A 4 -19.67 13.09 5.36
C GLU A 4 -20.86 12.31 4.75
N GLU A 5 -20.65 11.03 4.46
CA GLU A 5 -21.67 10.09 3.98
C GLU A 5 -22.48 9.46 5.13
N GLY A 6 -22.32 9.92 6.38
CA GLY A 6 -23.12 9.50 7.52
C GLY A 6 -22.71 8.16 8.16
N PHE A 7 -21.54 7.61 7.80
CA PHE A 7 -21.04 6.38 8.46
C PHE A 7 -20.47 6.69 9.84
N SER A 8 -20.70 5.77 10.80
CA SER A 8 -20.00 5.77 12.09
C SER A 8 -18.61 5.17 11.92
N VAL A 9 -17.57 6.02 11.94
CA VAL A 9 -16.18 5.62 11.63
C VAL A 9 -15.27 5.79 12.85
N THR A 10 -14.41 4.80 13.06
CA THR A 10 -13.24 4.90 13.95
C THR A 10 -11.98 4.75 13.10
N SER A 11 -11.07 5.73 13.15
CA SER A 11 -9.82 5.74 12.39
C SER A 11 -8.61 5.56 13.31
N VAL A 12 -7.66 4.70 12.89
CA VAL A 12 -6.42 4.40 13.62
C VAL A 12 -5.25 4.38 12.65
N ASP A 13 -4.06 4.79 13.09
CA ASP A 13 -2.80 4.71 12.36
C ASP A 13 -1.66 4.45 13.37
N ALA A 14 -0.58 3.80 12.95
CA ALA A 14 0.59 3.56 13.80
C ALA A 14 1.66 4.66 13.67
N SER A 15 1.53 5.53 12.66
CA SER A 15 2.40 6.67 12.46
C SER A 15 1.88 7.85 13.26
N ASP A 16 2.46 8.07 14.42
CA ASP A 16 2.19 9.27 15.20
C ASP A 16 2.57 10.56 14.47
N LYS A 17 3.40 10.50 13.41
CA LYS A 17 3.62 11.63 12.49
C LYS A 17 2.41 11.93 11.64
N MET A 18 1.72 10.89 11.15
CA MET A 18 0.44 11.02 10.44
C MET A 18 -0.70 11.33 11.42
N LEU A 19 -0.55 10.91 12.70
CA LEU A 19 -1.38 11.31 13.84
C LEU A 19 -0.78 12.51 14.64
N LYS A 20 0.08 13.34 13.97
CA LYS A 20 0.48 14.72 14.34
C LYS A 20 1.87 15.01 14.98
N TYR A 21 2.95 14.26 14.77
CA TYR A 21 4.33 14.37 15.35
C TYR A 21 4.59 13.51 16.61
N ALA A 22 4.82 12.20 16.46
CA ALA A 22 5.72 11.47 17.36
C ALA A 22 6.80 10.69 16.60
N LEU A 23 8.01 11.23 16.64
CA LEU A 23 9.16 10.88 15.80
C LEU A 23 10.32 10.28 16.57
N LYS A 24 10.41 10.61 17.86
CA LYS A 24 11.62 10.37 18.64
C LYS A 24 11.75 8.90 19.04
N GLU A 25 10.65 8.31 19.48
CA GLU A 25 10.62 6.94 19.99
C GLU A 25 10.76 5.90 18.86
N ARG A 26 10.10 6.13 17.72
CA ARG A 26 10.18 5.25 16.54
C ARG A 26 11.56 5.26 15.87
N TRP A 27 12.28 6.37 15.90
CA TRP A 27 13.63 6.46 15.34
C TRP A 27 14.65 5.67 16.18
N GLU A 28 14.53 5.69 17.51
CA GLU A 28 15.47 5.02 18.41
C GLU A 28 15.31 3.49 18.39
N ARG A 29 14.10 2.99 18.12
CA ARG A 29 13.78 1.55 18.17
C ARG A 29 13.96 0.80 16.85
N ARG A 30 14.43 1.49 15.78
CA ARG A 30 14.60 0.90 14.43
C ARG A 30 15.62 -0.23 14.32
N LYS A 31 16.42 -0.48 15.37
CA LYS A 31 17.45 -1.53 15.44
C LYS A 31 17.03 -2.73 16.29
N GLU A 32 15.78 -2.78 16.75
CA GLU A 32 15.28 -3.91 17.54
C GLU A 32 15.05 -5.13 16.63
N GLU A 33 15.51 -6.30 17.07
CA GLU A 33 15.36 -7.64 16.43
C GLU A 33 13.98 -7.94 15.80
N PRO A 34 12.83 -7.51 16.37
CA PRO A 34 11.53 -7.74 15.75
C PRO A 34 11.36 -7.06 14.38
N PHE A 35 12.11 -5.98 14.09
CA PHE A 35 12.05 -5.28 12.81
C PHE A 35 13.01 -5.85 11.75
N ASP A 36 13.88 -6.80 12.12
CA ASP A 36 14.88 -7.41 11.21
C ASP A 36 14.43 -8.76 10.63
N LYS A 37 13.28 -9.30 11.03
CA LYS A 37 12.75 -10.58 10.51
C LYS A 37 11.86 -10.39 9.27
N TRP A 38 12.36 -9.64 8.29
CA TRP A 38 11.72 -9.46 6.97
C TRP A 38 11.71 -10.73 6.08
N GLY A 39 12.29 -11.84 6.56
CA GLY A 39 12.59 -13.02 5.73
C GLY A 39 11.44 -14.01 5.50
N ASP A 40 10.48 -14.15 6.43
CA ASP A 40 9.45 -15.21 6.39
C ASP A 40 8.00 -14.69 6.32
N GLN A 41 7.84 -13.37 6.22
CA GLN A 41 6.56 -12.64 6.22
C GLN A 41 5.67 -12.94 7.44
N SER A 42 6.24 -13.39 8.57
CA SER A 42 5.50 -13.67 9.81
C SER A 42 4.75 -12.44 10.32
N ASP A 43 5.37 -11.26 10.28
CA ASP A 43 4.73 -10.00 10.66
C ASP A 43 3.57 -9.63 9.72
N HIS A 44 3.72 -9.85 8.41
CA HIS A 44 2.64 -9.60 7.45
C HIS A 44 1.44 -10.51 7.75
N LYS A 45 1.69 -11.81 8.00
CA LYS A 45 0.65 -12.77 8.37
C LYS A 45 -0.05 -12.37 9.67
N MET A 46 0.71 -11.96 10.68
CA MET A 46 0.17 -11.51 11.97
C MET A 46 -0.68 -10.25 11.81
N ALA A 47 -0.17 -9.25 11.09
CA ALA A 47 -0.89 -8.00 10.84
C ALA A 47 -2.20 -8.25 10.10
N LEU A 48 -2.17 -9.03 9.01
CA LEU A 48 -3.38 -9.37 8.25
C LEU A 48 -4.39 -10.16 9.08
N ARG A 49 -3.92 -11.09 9.93
CA ARG A 49 -4.80 -11.83 10.87
C ARG A 49 -5.46 -10.89 11.88
N ASN A 50 -4.73 -9.93 12.41
CA ASN A 50 -5.26 -8.94 13.36
C ASN A 50 -6.24 -7.99 12.68
N ILE A 51 -6.01 -7.58 11.43
CA ILE A 51 -6.97 -6.76 10.67
C ILE A 51 -8.23 -7.59 10.37
N ALA A 52 -8.09 -8.83 9.92
CA ALA A 52 -9.21 -9.72 9.63
C ALA A 52 -10.07 -10.07 10.87
N SER A 53 -9.51 -10.00 12.07
CA SER A 53 -10.25 -10.23 13.32
C SER A 53 -11.22 -9.08 13.63
N MET A 54 -10.92 -7.86 13.16
CA MET A 54 -11.80 -6.68 13.30
C MET A 54 -13.02 -6.73 12.36
N VAL A 55 -13.02 -7.65 11.38
CA VAL A 55 -14.14 -7.85 10.47
C VAL A 55 -15.13 -8.79 11.13
N ARG A 56 -16.35 -8.31 11.40
CA ARG A 56 -17.45 -9.15 11.88
C ARG A 56 -17.87 -10.20 10.83
N PRO A 57 -18.47 -11.34 11.20
CA PRO A 57 -19.08 -12.26 10.24
C PRO A 57 -20.07 -11.53 9.32
N GLY A 58 -20.01 -11.81 8.02
CA GLY A 58 -20.77 -11.09 6.98
C GLY A 58 -20.21 -9.70 6.62
N GLY A 59 -19.24 -9.18 7.38
CA GLY A 59 -18.54 -7.93 7.11
C GLY A 59 -17.55 -8.01 5.96
N VAL A 60 -17.05 -6.84 5.53
CA VAL A 60 -16.17 -6.69 4.37
C VAL A 60 -14.88 -6.01 4.79
N MET A 61 -13.75 -6.54 4.30
CA MET A 61 -12.45 -5.89 4.31
C MET A 61 -12.12 -5.41 2.90
N VAL A 62 -11.65 -4.17 2.79
CA VAL A 62 -11.12 -3.62 1.55
C VAL A 62 -9.67 -3.23 1.80
N ILE A 63 -8.75 -3.84 1.06
CA ILE A 63 -7.31 -3.60 1.17
C ILE A 63 -6.70 -3.61 -0.22
N ASP A 64 -5.81 -2.68 -0.51
CA ASP A 64 -5.16 -2.57 -1.81
C ASP A 64 -3.65 -2.70 -1.70
N HIS A 65 -3.02 -2.90 -2.85
CA HIS A 65 -1.59 -2.72 -3.04
C HIS A 65 -1.28 -2.28 -4.47
N ARG A 66 -0.12 -1.66 -4.69
CA ARG A 66 0.36 -1.37 -6.05
C ARG A 66 0.57 -2.67 -6.82
N ASN A 67 0.48 -2.58 -8.14
CA ASN A 67 0.80 -3.68 -9.05
C ASN A 67 2.33 -3.93 -9.07
N TYR A 68 2.81 -4.67 -8.07
CA TYR A 68 4.22 -5.02 -7.97
C TYR A 68 4.64 -6.06 -9.00
N ASP A 69 3.72 -6.88 -9.52
CA ASP A 69 4.01 -7.78 -10.63
C ASP A 69 4.56 -7.00 -11.84
N HIS A 70 3.91 -5.89 -12.19
CA HIS A 70 4.40 -4.99 -13.25
C HIS A 70 5.70 -4.28 -12.87
N ILE A 71 5.82 -3.78 -11.63
CA ILE A 71 7.02 -3.07 -11.17
C ILE A 71 8.25 -3.97 -11.19
N LEU A 72 8.12 -5.20 -10.71
CA LEU A 72 9.21 -6.16 -10.69
C LEU A 72 9.60 -6.62 -12.09
N ALA A 73 8.63 -6.71 -13.02
CA ALA A 73 8.90 -7.09 -14.40
C ALA A 73 9.58 -5.97 -15.22
N THR A 74 9.24 -4.70 -14.97
CA THR A 74 9.67 -3.55 -15.80
C THR A 74 10.70 -2.65 -15.12
N GLY A 75 10.87 -2.77 -13.80
CA GLY A 75 11.63 -1.81 -12.99
C GLY A 75 10.93 -0.46 -12.80
N CYS A 76 9.74 -0.26 -13.38
CA CYS A 76 9.05 1.02 -13.40
C CYS A 76 7.65 0.91 -12.78
N ALA A 77 7.17 1.99 -12.15
CA ALA A 77 5.77 2.05 -11.77
C ALA A 77 4.88 2.10 -13.03
N PRO A 78 3.70 1.44 -13.04
CA PRO A 78 2.80 1.49 -14.19
C PRO A 78 2.50 2.94 -14.60
N PRO A 79 2.49 3.25 -15.91
CA PRO A 79 2.18 4.58 -16.39
C PRO A 79 0.70 4.90 -16.11
N GLY A 80 0.43 5.78 -15.15
CA GLY A 80 -0.94 6.14 -14.78
C GLY A 80 -0.97 7.17 -13.65
N LYS A 81 -2.05 7.96 -13.60
CA LYS A 81 -2.30 8.87 -12.48
C LYS A 81 -2.71 8.05 -11.25
N ASN A 82 -2.28 8.47 -10.07
CA ASN A 82 -2.74 7.89 -8.81
C ASN A 82 -4.29 7.98 -8.74
N ILE A 83 -4.95 6.83 -8.56
CA ILE A 83 -6.42 6.74 -8.53
C ILE A 83 -7.05 7.28 -7.24
N TYR A 84 -6.26 7.40 -6.17
CA TYR A 84 -6.71 7.89 -4.86
C TYR A 84 -6.55 9.40 -4.73
N TYR A 85 -5.49 9.95 -5.33
CA TYR A 85 -5.18 11.36 -5.24
C TYR A 85 -4.96 11.93 -6.63
N LYS A 86 -5.87 12.81 -7.04
CA LYS A 86 -5.70 13.62 -8.24
C LYS A 86 -4.70 14.74 -7.95
N SER A 87 -3.43 14.36 -7.87
CA SER A 87 -2.30 15.24 -7.65
C SER A 87 -1.76 15.68 -9.00
N ASP A 88 -2.03 16.93 -9.40
CA ASP A 88 -1.26 17.58 -10.49
C ASP A 88 0.12 18.08 -9.98
N LEU A 89 0.42 17.82 -8.70
CA LEU A 89 1.65 18.25 -8.03
C LEU A 89 2.78 17.21 -8.11
N THR A 90 2.45 15.93 -8.29
CA THR A 90 3.46 14.87 -8.41
C THR A 90 4.04 14.91 -9.82
N LYS A 91 5.32 15.28 -9.94
CA LYS A 91 6.00 15.43 -11.23
C LYS A 91 6.69 14.18 -11.69
N ASP A 92 7.34 13.49 -10.77
CA ASP A 92 8.17 12.33 -11.09
C ASP A 92 8.17 11.31 -9.95
N ILE A 93 8.25 10.03 -10.33
CA ILE A 93 8.44 8.91 -9.41
C ILE A 93 9.56 8.06 -9.99
N THR A 94 10.71 8.07 -9.32
CA THR A 94 11.81 7.15 -9.64
C THR A 94 11.64 5.86 -8.83
N THR A 95 11.70 4.71 -9.51
CA THR A 95 11.54 3.39 -8.90
C THR A 95 12.88 2.69 -8.79
N SER A 96 13.19 2.14 -7.61
CA SER A 96 14.36 1.29 -7.37
C SER A 96 13.93 -0.04 -6.78
N VAL A 97 14.43 -1.15 -7.32
CA VAL A 97 14.12 -2.51 -6.85
C VAL A 97 15.37 -3.15 -6.26
N LEU A 98 15.29 -3.57 -5.00
CA LEU A 98 16.34 -4.32 -4.32
C LEU A 98 16.04 -5.82 -4.36
N PHE A 99 16.99 -6.58 -4.89
CA PHE A 99 16.97 -8.04 -4.86
C PHE A 99 18.00 -8.55 -3.83
N VAL A 100 17.58 -9.53 -3.02
CA VAL A 100 18.45 -10.25 -2.09
C VAL A 100 18.37 -11.73 -2.46
N ASN A 101 19.51 -12.34 -2.83
CA ASN A 101 19.57 -13.73 -3.27
C ASN A 101 18.57 -14.07 -4.40
N ASN A 102 18.50 -13.20 -5.41
CA ASN A 102 17.58 -13.32 -6.55
C ASN A 102 16.08 -13.29 -6.18
N LYS A 103 15.73 -12.79 -4.99
CA LYS A 103 14.35 -12.54 -4.56
C LYS A 103 14.12 -11.06 -4.36
N ALA A 104 13.04 -10.53 -4.93
CA ALA A 104 12.63 -9.15 -4.71
C ALA A 104 12.35 -8.94 -3.22
N HIS A 105 13.07 -7.99 -2.61
CA HIS A 105 13.00 -7.76 -1.17
C HIS A 105 12.33 -6.44 -0.84
N MET A 106 12.59 -5.40 -1.65
CA MET A 106 12.09 -4.05 -1.38
C MET A 106 11.97 -3.26 -2.68
N VAL A 107 10.89 -2.51 -2.80
CA VAL A 107 10.72 -1.47 -3.83
C VAL A 107 10.77 -0.12 -3.14
N THR A 108 11.62 0.77 -3.64
CA THR A 108 11.74 2.14 -3.16
C THR A 108 11.22 3.09 -4.23
N LEU A 109 10.35 4.01 -3.83
CA LEU A 109 9.79 5.05 -4.68
C LEU A 109 10.27 6.40 -4.17
N ASP A 110 11.00 7.11 -5.03
CA ASP A 110 11.44 8.48 -4.82
C ASP A 110 10.45 9.42 -5.49
N TYR A 111 9.66 10.12 -4.67
CA TYR A 111 8.65 11.06 -5.14
C TYR A 111 9.25 12.45 -5.23
N THR A 112 9.05 13.10 -6.38
CA THR A 112 9.29 14.54 -6.55
C THR A 112 7.94 15.24 -6.70
N VAL A 113 7.59 16.08 -5.73
CA VAL A 113 6.33 16.81 -5.67
C VAL A 113 6.60 18.31 -5.75
N GLN A 114 5.86 19.02 -6.59
CA GLN A 114 5.87 20.47 -6.62
C GLN A 114 5.08 21.02 -5.43
N VAL A 115 5.73 21.85 -4.63
CA VAL A 115 5.09 22.61 -3.57
C VAL A 115 4.47 23.85 -4.21
N PRO A 116 3.16 24.11 -4.04
CA PRO A 116 2.56 25.37 -4.48
C PRO A 116 3.27 26.54 -3.82
N ALA A 117 3.74 27.51 -4.61
CA ALA A 117 4.37 28.71 -4.06
C ALA A 117 3.34 29.48 -3.23
N GLN A 118 3.69 29.86 -1.99
CA GLN A 118 2.98 30.94 -1.31
C GLN A 118 3.20 32.23 -2.12
N GLU A 119 2.16 33.04 -2.26
CA GLU A 119 2.10 34.25 -3.08
C GLU A 119 3.26 35.23 -2.78
N MET A 120 4.43 35.00 -3.38
CA MET A 120 5.51 35.95 -3.62
C MET A 120 6.59 35.29 -4.50
N GLU A 121 7.06 36.04 -5.49
CA GLU A 121 7.95 35.66 -6.58
C GLU A 121 9.04 34.62 -6.23
N GLY A 122 8.86 33.39 -6.71
CA GLY A 122 9.87 32.33 -6.59
C GLY A 122 9.56 31.16 -7.52
N SER A 123 10.60 30.57 -8.12
CA SER A 123 10.48 29.35 -8.91
C SER A 123 9.81 28.23 -8.10
N PRO A 124 8.95 27.39 -8.71
CA PRO A 124 8.24 26.33 -7.98
C PRO A 124 9.21 25.41 -7.24
N GLU A 125 9.10 25.37 -5.92
CA GLU A 125 9.93 24.53 -5.07
C GLU A 125 9.56 23.05 -5.25
N LEU A 126 10.56 22.19 -5.39
CA LEU A 126 10.37 20.74 -5.50
C LEU A 126 10.73 20.10 -4.16
N SER A 127 9.76 19.43 -3.54
CA SER A 127 9.99 18.58 -2.38
C SER A 127 10.24 17.15 -2.84
N LYS A 128 11.27 16.51 -2.29
CA LYS A 128 11.60 15.11 -2.54
C LYS A 128 11.46 14.30 -1.27
N PHE A 129 10.79 13.15 -1.36
CA PHE A 129 10.75 12.19 -0.27
C PHE A 129 10.76 10.76 -0.81
N ARG A 130 11.26 9.86 0.02
CA ARG A 130 11.47 8.44 -0.30
C ARG A 130 10.58 7.57 0.57
N LEU A 131 9.91 6.61 -0.04
CA LEU A 131 9.17 5.56 0.67
C LEU A 131 9.60 4.19 0.16
N SER A 132 9.67 3.22 1.07
CA SER A 132 10.07 1.85 0.79
C SER A 132 8.95 0.88 1.15
N TYR A 133 8.77 -0.14 0.32
CA TYR A 133 7.63 -1.05 0.36
C TYR A 133 8.07 -2.49 0.12
N TYR A 134 7.33 -3.43 0.72
CA TYR A 134 7.43 -4.85 0.34
C TYR A 134 6.67 -5.10 -0.96
N PRO A 135 7.28 -5.74 -1.98
CA PRO A 135 6.66 -5.92 -3.29
C PRO A 135 5.72 -7.13 -3.32
N HIS A 136 4.52 -6.98 -2.77
CA HIS A 136 3.48 -8.01 -2.78
C HIS A 136 2.99 -8.31 -4.21
N CYS A 137 3.39 -9.46 -4.78
CA CYS A 137 2.78 -10.01 -5.98
C CYS A 137 1.31 -10.38 -5.75
N LEU A 138 0.47 -10.19 -6.75
CA LEU A 138 -0.99 -10.37 -6.66
C LEU A 138 -1.39 -11.74 -6.11
N GLU A 139 -0.81 -12.81 -6.65
CA GLU A 139 -1.14 -14.18 -6.24
C GLU A 139 -0.75 -14.45 -4.79
N ALA A 140 0.50 -14.15 -4.43
CA ALA A 140 1.01 -14.35 -3.07
C ALA A 140 0.22 -13.53 -2.03
N PHE A 141 -0.17 -12.29 -2.36
CA PHE A 141 -0.98 -11.47 -1.46
C PHE A 141 -2.40 -12.01 -1.33
N SER A 142 -2.98 -12.51 -2.42
CA SER A 142 -4.29 -13.17 -2.39
C SER A 142 -4.31 -14.38 -1.46
N GLU A 143 -3.24 -15.19 -1.47
CA GLU A 143 -3.08 -16.31 -0.54
C GLU A 143 -2.95 -15.86 0.91
N LEU A 144 -2.14 -14.83 1.19
CA LEU A 144 -2.01 -14.26 2.54
C LEU A 144 -3.37 -13.82 3.10
N LEU A 145 -4.19 -13.16 2.27
CA LEU A 145 -5.53 -12.73 2.67
C LEU A 145 -6.44 -13.92 2.94
N LYS A 146 -6.51 -14.90 2.03
CA LYS A 146 -7.33 -16.12 2.26
C LYS A 146 -6.92 -16.83 3.55
N ASN A 147 -5.62 -16.91 3.83
CA ASN A 147 -5.08 -17.50 5.05
C ASN A 147 -5.44 -16.70 6.30
N ALA A 148 -5.44 -15.36 6.24
CA ALA A 148 -5.85 -14.49 7.34
C ALA A 148 -7.32 -14.72 7.76
N PHE A 149 -8.19 -15.07 6.81
CA PHE A 149 -9.59 -15.45 7.06
C PHE A 149 -9.78 -16.97 7.24
N GLN A 150 -8.70 -17.76 7.30
CA GLN A 150 -8.75 -19.23 7.44
C GLN A 150 -9.60 -19.89 6.33
N GLY A 151 -9.61 -19.31 5.12
CA GLY A 151 -10.44 -19.74 4.00
C GLY A 151 -11.94 -19.42 4.13
N ARG A 152 -12.40 -18.84 5.25
CA ARG A 152 -13.80 -18.51 5.51
C ARG A 152 -14.15 -17.10 4.99
N CYS A 153 -13.94 -16.90 3.70
CA CYS A 153 -14.25 -15.65 3.02
C CYS A 153 -14.60 -15.83 1.54
N GLN A 154 -15.36 -14.88 1.00
CA GLN A 154 -15.44 -14.63 -0.44
C GLN A 154 -14.41 -13.56 -0.80
N HIS A 155 -13.60 -13.81 -1.81
CA HIS A 155 -12.52 -12.90 -2.23
C HIS A 155 -12.70 -12.52 -3.69
N SER A 156 -12.68 -11.22 -3.98
CA SER A 156 -12.70 -10.65 -5.32
C SER A 156 -11.62 -9.57 -5.46
N ILE A 157 -11.17 -9.34 -6.69
CA ILE A 157 -10.10 -8.38 -7.01
C ILE A 157 -10.62 -7.41 -8.05
N LEU A 158 -10.31 -6.13 -7.86
CA LEU A 158 -10.49 -5.07 -8.83
C LEU A 158 -9.13 -4.51 -9.24
N GLY A 159 -9.01 -4.11 -10.50
CA GLY A 159 -7.88 -3.33 -11.02
C GLY A 159 -8.34 -1.90 -11.21
N ASP A 160 -7.77 -0.96 -10.45
CA ASP A 160 -8.17 0.47 -10.47
C ASP A 160 -9.70 0.68 -10.41
N PHE A 161 -10.34 0.02 -9.44
CA PHE A 161 -11.80 0.00 -9.21
C PHE A 161 -12.67 -0.61 -10.32
N LYS A 162 -12.07 -1.26 -11.32
CA LYS A 162 -12.77 -2.03 -12.35
C LYS A 162 -12.60 -3.53 -12.12
N PRO A 163 -13.55 -4.38 -12.55
CA PRO A 163 -13.36 -5.83 -12.51
C PRO A 163 -12.03 -6.23 -13.16
N TYR A 164 -11.26 -7.08 -12.49
CA TYR A 164 -9.97 -7.54 -12.99
C TYR A 164 -10.05 -8.97 -13.52
N THR A 165 -9.50 -9.20 -14.71
CA THR A 165 -9.30 -10.54 -15.26
C THR A 165 -7.82 -10.74 -15.61
N PRO A 166 -7.19 -11.86 -15.21
CA PRO A 166 -5.81 -12.14 -15.60
C PRO A 166 -5.63 -12.11 -17.12
N GLY A 167 -4.58 -11.42 -17.59
CA GLY A 167 -4.28 -11.29 -19.02
C GLY A 167 -5.09 -10.21 -19.76
N GLN A 168 -5.89 -9.39 -19.06
CA GLN A 168 -6.54 -8.23 -19.67
C GLN A 168 -5.51 -7.22 -20.23
N GLU A 169 -5.90 -6.48 -21.27
CA GLU A 169 -5.04 -5.47 -21.92
C GLU A 169 -4.70 -4.30 -20.99
N TYR A 170 -5.66 -3.86 -20.17
CA TYR A 170 -5.46 -2.77 -19.22
C TYR A 170 -4.62 -3.21 -18.02
N ILE A 171 -3.43 -2.62 -17.86
CA ILE A 171 -2.54 -2.86 -16.72
C ILE A 171 -2.93 -1.91 -15.58
N PRO A 172 -3.51 -2.40 -14.47
CA PRO A 172 -3.89 -1.52 -13.38
C PRO A 172 -2.67 -1.02 -12.59
N CYS A 173 -2.76 0.19 -12.05
CA CYS A 173 -1.78 0.71 -11.11
C CYS A 173 -1.91 0.04 -9.73
N TYR A 174 -3.14 -0.30 -9.34
CA TYR A 174 -3.48 -0.88 -8.04
C TYR A 174 -4.39 -2.10 -8.19
N PHE A 175 -4.14 -3.09 -7.34
CA PHE A 175 -5.07 -4.18 -7.07
C PHE A 175 -5.82 -3.89 -5.78
N ILE A 176 -7.15 -3.86 -5.84
CA ILE A 176 -8.02 -3.71 -4.68
C ILE A 176 -8.65 -5.07 -4.38
N HIS A 177 -8.39 -5.59 -3.19
CA HIS A 177 -8.96 -6.83 -2.69
C HIS A 177 -10.21 -6.51 -1.86
N VAL A 178 -11.33 -7.10 -2.26
CA VAL A 178 -12.58 -7.05 -1.51
C VAL A 178 -12.83 -8.44 -0.93
N VAL A 179 -12.74 -8.55 0.39
CA VAL A 179 -12.83 -9.82 1.12
C VAL A 179 -14.04 -9.76 2.07
N LYS A 180 -15.07 -10.57 1.78
CA LYS A 180 -16.25 -10.71 2.63
C LYS A 180 -16.10 -11.93 3.54
N LYS A 181 -16.16 -11.73 4.86
CA LYS A 181 -16.06 -12.81 5.84
C LYS A 181 -17.34 -13.64 5.88
N THR A 182 -17.23 -14.96 5.77
CA THR A 182 -18.40 -15.87 5.70
C THR A 182 -18.69 -16.61 7.00
N GLY A 183 -17.79 -16.61 7.98
CA GLY A 183 -18.00 -17.22 9.30
C GLY A 183 -17.12 -16.63 10.40
#